data_AF-A0A3P6N723-F1
#
_entry.id   AF-A0A3P6N723-F1
#
_cell.length_a   1.000
_cell.length_b   1.000
_cell.length_c   1.000
_cell.angle_alpha   90.00
_cell.angle_beta   90.00
_cell.angle_gamma   90.00
#
_symmetry.space_group_name_H-M   'P 1'
#
loop_
_entity.id
_entity.type
_entity.pdbx_description
1 polymer ?
#
loop_
_entity_poly.entity_id
_entity_poly.type
_entity_poly.pdbx_seq_one_letter_code
_entity_poly.pdbx_strand_id
1 'polypeptide(L)'
;MNGDKRKLLKICDNNQIIIYDDNDNIWNIYTPSPYSHIEFQLSEVTMARGVSETYGRSGHRMGAVESLMNLFTDRDTCIAKIFKNGKHTFYCIQFDDQRKTYCVLPASSCQLPTSIQRRFYAACTSTQFVFICSKGIAFVPLKPSTLKEICFLSLQLNFCKSNSDGILSGGISEQQIKDLCFCKYQHSLV
;
A
#
# COMPACT_ATOMS: atom_id res chain seq x y z
N MET A 1 12.41 7.37 17.91
CA MET A 1 12.80 6.79 16.61
C MET A 1 14.17 7.35 16.29
N ASN A 2 15.19 6.50 16.18
CA ASN A 2 16.56 6.96 15.91
C ASN A 2 16.65 7.30 14.42
N GLY A 3 16.78 8.59 14.10
CA GLY A 3 16.72 9.12 12.74
C GLY A 3 18.00 8.95 11.92
N ASP A 4 18.98 8.24 12.47
CA ASP A 4 20.40 8.29 12.07
C ASP A 4 20.80 7.29 10.99
N LYS A 5 19.97 6.28 10.68
CA LYS A 5 20.22 5.39 9.54
C LYS A 5 19.09 5.52 8.54
N ARG A 6 19.30 6.34 7.51
CA ARG A 6 18.35 6.52 6.40
C ARG A 6 19.01 6.02 5.12
N LYS A 7 18.38 5.07 4.45
CA LYS A 7 18.73 4.76 3.06
C LYS A 7 18.21 5.88 2.16
N LEU A 8 19.08 6.46 1.35
CA LEU A 8 18.70 7.45 0.36
C LEU A 8 18.56 6.76 -0.99
N LEU A 9 17.35 6.80 -1.54
CA LEU A 9 17.04 6.27 -2.86
C LEU A 9 16.74 7.43 -3.80
N LYS A 10 17.28 7.34 -5.02
CA LYS A 10 16.95 8.25 -6.10
C LYS A 10 16.55 7.45 -7.34
N ILE A 11 15.47 7.88 -7.98
CA ILE A 11 15.06 7.43 -9.31
C ILE A 11 15.55 8.50 -10.28
N CYS A 12 16.45 8.13 -11.19
CA CYS A 12 17.02 9.03 -12.18
C CYS A 12 16.10 9.17 -13.42
N ASP A 13 16.35 10.19 -14.24
CA ASP A 13 15.56 10.47 -15.45
C ASP A 13 15.61 9.33 -16.49
N ASN A 14 16.68 8.53 -16.46
CA ASN A 14 16.85 7.33 -17.26
C ASN A 14 16.21 6.08 -16.61
N ASN A 15 15.36 6.25 -15.60
CA ASN A 15 14.70 5.22 -14.80
C ASN A 15 15.64 4.30 -14.01
N GLN A 16 16.92 4.66 -13.85
CA GLN A 16 17.80 3.93 -12.96
C GLN A 16 17.45 4.21 -11.50
N ILE A 17 17.46 3.16 -10.69
CA ILE A 17 17.38 3.28 -9.24
C ILE A 17 18.81 3.28 -8.70
N ILE A 18 19.16 4.34 -7.99
CA ILE A 18 20.43 4.44 -7.28
C ILE A 18 20.19 4.56 -5.78
N ILE A 19 21.01 3.87 -5.00
CA ILE A 19 20.95 3.87 -3.54
C ILE A 19 22.30 4.31 -3.00
N TYR A 20 22.25 5.29 -2.10
CA TYR A 20 23.45 5.78 -1.41
C TYR A 20 23.89 4.76 -0.36
N ASP A 21 25.16 4.38 -0.42
CA ASP A 21 25.84 3.58 0.58
C ASP A 21 26.66 4.49 1.49
N ASP A 22 26.29 4.54 2.76
CA ASP A 22 26.93 5.40 3.76
C ASP A 22 28.30 4.86 4.19
N ASN A 23 28.54 3.54 4.08
CA ASN A 23 29.82 2.95 4.49
C ASN A 23 30.93 3.35 3.51
N ASP A 24 30.60 3.29 2.22
CA ASP A 24 31.53 3.55 1.12
C ASP A 24 31.42 4.99 0.58
N ASN A 25 30.41 5.76 1.02
CA ASN A 25 30.08 7.11 0.54
C ASN A 25 29.93 7.17 -1.00
N ILE A 26 29.24 6.18 -1.57
CA ILE A 26 29.02 6.05 -3.02
C ILE A 26 27.56 5.82 -3.37
N TRP A 27 27.18 6.22 -4.58
CA TRP A 27 25.90 5.86 -5.16
C TRP A 27 26.03 4.56 -5.95
N ASN A 28 25.32 3.53 -5.51
CA ASN A 28 25.29 2.24 -6.18
C ASN A 28 24.05 2.14 -7.08
N ILE A 29 24.25 1.69 -8.33
CA ILE A 29 23.16 1.39 -9.24
C ILE A 29 22.57 0.04 -8.85
N TYR A 30 21.25 -0.01 -8.65
CA TYR A 30 20.52 -1.23 -8.40
C TYR A 30 19.83 -1.69 -9.67
N THR A 31 19.98 -2.97 -10.01
CA THR A 31 19.37 -3.56 -11.21
C THR A 31 18.09 -4.33 -10.86
N PRO A 32 17.12 -4.43 -11.77
CA PRO A 32 15.91 -5.21 -11.51
C PRO A 32 16.25 -6.69 -11.38
N SER A 33 15.73 -7.32 -10.33
CA SER A 33 15.72 -8.76 -10.15
C SER A 33 14.92 -9.43 -11.28
N PRO A 34 15.30 -10.65 -11.73
CA PRO A 34 14.54 -11.39 -12.74
C PRO A 34 13.12 -11.75 -12.27
N TYR A 35 12.85 -11.70 -10.96
CA TYR A 35 11.53 -11.94 -10.38
C TYR A 35 10.67 -10.67 -10.26
N SER A 36 11.20 -9.51 -10.67
CA SER A 36 10.49 -8.25 -10.62
C SER A 36 9.30 -8.25 -11.58
N HIS A 37 8.16 -7.73 -11.13
CA HIS A 37 6.93 -7.71 -11.90
C HIS A 37 7.05 -6.80 -13.13
N ILE A 38 6.86 -7.38 -14.32
CA ILE A 38 7.12 -6.74 -15.62
C ILE A 38 6.21 -5.54 -15.88
N GLU A 39 4.97 -5.56 -15.37
CA GLU A 39 4.05 -4.41 -15.52
C GLU A 39 4.48 -3.16 -14.75
N PHE A 40 5.43 -3.27 -13.82
CA PHE A 40 6.00 -2.10 -13.15
C PHE A 40 7.00 -1.37 -14.07
N GLN A 41 6.48 -0.78 -15.13
CA GLN A 41 7.28 0.03 -16.05
C GLN A 41 7.42 1.44 -15.49
N LEU A 42 8.50 1.68 -14.74
CA LEU A 42 8.88 3.02 -14.29
C LEU A 42 8.77 4.04 -15.43
N SER A 43 9.20 3.66 -16.65
CA SER A 43 9.15 4.50 -17.85
C SER A 43 7.78 5.06 -18.18
N GLU A 44 6.70 4.27 -18.03
CA GLU A 44 5.34 4.80 -18.32
C GLU A 44 4.87 5.80 -17.26
N VAL A 45 5.40 5.70 -16.04
CA VAL A 45 4.90 6.47 -14.89
C VAL A 45 5.78 7.68 -14.56
N THR A 46 7.08 7.64 -14.92
CA THR A 46 8.05 8.75 -14.77
C THR A 46 8.05 9.69 -15.98
N MET A 47 7.63 9.24 -17.17
CA MET A 47 7.52 10.06 -18.39
C MET A 47 6.33 11.06 -18.36
N ALA A 48 5.68 11.25 -17.21
CA ALA A 48 4.67 12.29 -17.02
C ALA A 48 5.32 13.69 -17.14
N ARG A 49 5.49 14.16 -18.38
CA ARG A 49 5.92 15.54 -18.68
C ARG A 49 4.94 16.50 -18.02
N GLY A 50 5.43 17.29 -17.06
CA GLY A 50 4.71 18.45 -16.54
C GLY A 50 3.84 18.18 -15.31
N VAL A 51 4.46 17.87 -14.17
CA VAL A 51 3.84 18.17 -12.88
C VAL A 51 3.89 19.70 -12.71
N SER A 52 2.86 20.37 -13.21
CA SER A 52 2.66 21.81 -13.04
C SER A 52 1.88 22.04 -11.74
N GLU A 53 2.55 22.53 -10.70
CA GLU A 53 1.85 23.07 -9.55
C GLU A 53 1.10 24.34 -9.96
N THR A 54 -0.23 24.32 -9.88
CA THR A 54 -1.04 25.50 -10.16
C THR A 54 -1.11 26.37 -8.90
N TYR A 55 -0.39 27.48 -8.92
CA TYR A 55 -0.47 28.52 -7.89
C TYR A 55 -1.57 29.51 -8.25
N GLY A 56 -2.35 29.95 -7.26
CA GLY A 56 -3.34 30.99 -7.41
C GLY A 56 -2.70 32.36 -7.55
N ARG A 57 -3.49 33.38 -7.92
CA ARG A 57 -3.02 34.77 -8.07
C ARG A 57 -2.36 35.36 -6.81
N SER A 58 -2.63 34.78 -5.64
CA SER A 58 -2.09 35.14 -4.33
C SER A 58 -0.99 34.19 -3.83
N GLY A 59 -0.46 33.31 -4.68
CA GLY A 59 0.60 32.35 -4.31
C GLY A 59 0.12 31.16 -3.47
N HIS A 60 -1.17 31.08 -3.15
CA HIS A 60 -1.74 29.88 -2.52
C HIS A 60 -1.87 28.74 -3.53
N ARG A 61 -1.45 27.53 -3.14
CA ARG A 61 -1.59 26.31 -3.94
C ARG A 61 -3.07 26.06 -4.24
N MET A 62 -3.47 26.14 -5.52
CA MET A 62 -4.88 26.01 -5.94
C MET A 62 -5.36 24.55 -5.95
N GLY A 63 -4.43 23.59 -5.94
CA GLY A 63 -4.72 22.17 -5.81
C GLY A 63 -3.42 21.36 -5.72
N ALA A 64 -3.49 20.22 -5.03
CA ALA A 64 -2.45 19.21 -5.12
C ALA A 64 -2.69 18.41 -6.40
N VAL A 65 -1.85 18.61 -7.41
CA VAL A 65 -1.75 17.66 -8.53
C VAL A 65 -1.04 16.43 -7.98
N GLU A 66 -1.74 15.31 -7.92
CA GLU A 66 -1.14 14.04 -7.55
C GLU A 66 -0.31 13.53 -8.73
N SER A 67 0.99 13.26 -8.51
CA SER A 67 1.83 12.57 -9.47
C SER A 67 1.27 11.17 -9.75
N LEU A 68 1.40 10.68 -11.00
CA LEU A 68 0.91 9.34 -11.37
C LEU A 68 1.49 8.25 -10.47
N MET A 69 2.75 8.40 -10.05
CA MET A 69 3.41 7.57 -9.04
C MET A 69 3.67 8.36 -7.76
N ASN A 70 3.42 7.73 -6.63
CA ASN A 70 3.82 8.22 -5.31
C ASN A 70 4.54 7.11 -4.57
N LEU A 71 5.63 7.46 -3.87
CA LEU A 71 6.39 6.52 -3.05
C LEU A 71 6.11 6.79 -1.59
N PHE A 72 5.86 5.72 -0.85
CA PHE A 72 5.66 5.75 0.59
C PHE A 72 6.62 4.76 1.24
N THR A 73 7.07 5.06 2.46
CA THR A 73 7.98 4.18 3.19
C THR A 73 7.46 3.91 4.58
N ASP A 74 7.53 2.64 4.99
CA ASP A 74 7.34 2.22 6.38
C ASP A 74 8.48 1.27 6.76
N ARG A 75 9.42 1.78 7.56
CA ARG A 75 10.65 1.09 7.97
C ARG A 75 11.41 0.54 6.75
N ASP A 76 11.33 -0.77 6.55
CA ASP A 76 12.05 -1.51 5.50
C ASP A 76 11.21 -1.73 4.24
N THR A 77 9.96 -1.26 4.22
CA THR A 77 9.04 -1.44 3.10
C THR A 77 8.90 -0.14 2.32
N CYS A 78 9.16 -0.19 1.02
CA CYS A 78 8.83 0.88 0.09
C CYS A 78 7.60 0.50 -0.72
N ILE A 79 6.56 1.34 -0.70
CA ILE A 79 5.32 1.13 -1.43
C ILE A 79 5.21 2.17 -2.53
N ALA A 80 5.20 1.70 -3.78
CA ALA A 80 4.84 2.52 -4.92
C ALA A 80 3.33 2.44 -5.18
N LYS A 81 2.67 3.59 -5.11
CA LYS A 81 1.27 3.77 -5.49
C LYS A 81 1.20 4.40 -6.86
N ILE A 82 0.57 3.70 -7.80
CA ILE A 82 0.27 4.18 -9.15
C ILE A 82 -1.22 4.47 -9.24
N PHE A 83 -1.59 5.65 -9.74
CA PHE A 83 -2.97 6.00 -10.02
C PHE A 83 -3.19 6.19 -11.53
N LYS A 84 -3.94 5.26 -12.14
CA LYS A 84 -4.23 5.25 -13.59
C LYS A 84 -5.67 4.78 -13.80
N ASN A 85 -6.41 5.43 -14.70
CA ASN A 85 -7.78 5.05 -15.08
C ASN A 85 -8.74 4.87 -13.88
N GLY A 86 -8.68 5.74 -12.87
CA GLY A 86 -9.56 5.68 -11.71
C GLY A 86 -9.22 4.57 -10.69
N LYS A 87 -8.15 3.80 -10.93
CA LYS A 87 -7.70 2.70 -10.07
C LYS A 87 -6.35 3.03 -9.43
N HIS A 88 -6.25 2.77 -8.13
CA HIS A 88 -4.99 2.78 -7.38
C HIS A 88 -4.41 1.38 -7.40
N THR A 89 -3.17 1.24 -7.86
CA THR A 89 -2.42 -0.02 -7.83
C THR A 89 -1.18 0.18 -6.98
N PHE A 90 -0.90 -0.78 -6.11
CA PHE A 90 0.19 -0.73 -5.16
C PHE A 90 1.21 -1.82 -5.48
N TYR A 91 2.48 -1.44 -5.37
CA TYR A 91 3.62 -2.33 -5.54
C TYR A 91 4.55 -2.20 -4.35
N CYS A 92 5.06 -3.33 -3.87
CA CYS A 92 6.10 -3.38 -2.86
C CYS A 92 7.45 -3.42 -3.56
N ILE A 93 8.34 -2.48 -3.24
CA ILE A 93 9.71 -2.45 -3.73
C ILE A 93 10.62 -2.96 -2.61
N GLN A 94 11.29 -4.07 -2.89
CA GLN A 94 12.26 -4.70 -2.00
C GLN A 94 13.66 -4.50 -2.55
N PHE A 95 14.61 -4.24 -1.66
CA PHE A 95 16.01 -4.03 -2.02
C PHE A 95 16.87 -5.16 -1.43
N ASP A 96 17.73 -5.72 -2.26
CA ASP A 96 18.78 -6.64 -1.87
C ASP A 96 20.12 -5.92 -2.03
N ASP A 97 20.66 -5.44 -0.92
CA ASP A 97 21.91 -4.67 -0.92
C ASP A 97 23.13 -5.54 -1.25
N GLN A 98 23.09 -6.83 -0.92
CA GLN A 98 24.20 -7.75 -1.18
C GLN A 98 24.36 -7.97 -2.69
N ARG A 99 23.23 -8.14 -3.38
CA ARG A 99 23.21 -8.34 -4.84
C ARG A 99 23.15 -7.04 -5.61
N LYS A 100 22.94 -5.90 -4.94
CA LYS A 100 22.62 -4.60 -5.55
C LYS A 100 21.46 -4.72 -6.55
N THR A 101 20.41 -5.41 -6.13
CA THR A 101 19.21 -5.61 -6.95
C THR A 101 17.96 -5.10 -6.25
N TYR A 102 16.96 -4.72 -7.02
CA TYR A 102 15.63 -4.42 -6.50
C TYR A 102 14.60 -5.36 -7.12
N CYS A 103 13.58 -5.72 -6.34
CA CYS A 103 12.46 -6.53 -6.80
C CYS A 103 11.17 -5.76 -6.56
N VAL A 104 10.35 -5.65 -7.60
CA VAL A 104 9.03 -5.04 -7.49
C VAL A 104 7.97 -6.12 -7.50
N LEU A 105 7.22 -6.22 -6.41
CA LEU A 105 6.17 -7.21 -6.24
C LEU A 105 4.80 -6.53 -6.27
N PRO A 106 3.80 -7.11 -6.95
CA PRO A 106 2.44 -6.60 -6.87
C PRO A 106 1.94 -6.76 -5.44
N ALA A 107 1.27 -5.73 -4.91
CA ALA A 107 0.73 -5.75 -3.57
C ALA A 107 -0.80 -5.85 -3.61
N SER A 108 -1.47 -4.76 -3.96
CA SER A 108 -2.93 -4.67 -3.96
C SER A 108 -3.41 -3.66 -4.98
N SER A 109 -4.72 -3.60 -5.19
CA SER A 109 -5.33 -2.54 -5.97
C SER A 109 -6.74 -2.23 -5.49
N CYS A 110 -7.14 -0.96 -5.58
CA CYS A 110 -8.46 -0.52 -5.18
C CYS A 110 -8.98 0.60 -6.07
N GLN A 111 -10.30 0.70 -6.20
CA GLN A 111 -10.99 1.87 -6.72
C GLN A 111 -11.68 2.56 -5.56
N LEU A 112 -11.35 3.82 -5.35
CA LEU A 112 -11.98 4.62 -4.31
C LEU A 112 -13.17 5.40 -4.89
N PRO A 113 -14.21 5.66 -4.08
CA PRO A 113 -15.24 6.61 -4.45
C PRO A 113 -14.65 7.98 -4.77
N THR A 114 -15.21 8.67 -5.76
CA THR A 114 -14.76 10.00 -6.23
C THR A 114 -14.70 11.04 -5.10
N SER A 115 -15.50 10.85 -4.05
CA SER A 115 -15.56 11.72 -2.87
C SER A 115 -14.27 11.67 -2.02
N ILE A 116 -13.60 10.52 -1.94
CA ILE A 116 -12.35 10.31 -1.20
C ILE A 116 -11.15 10.67 -2.10
N GLN A 117 -11.25 10.33 -3.38
CA GLN A 117 -10.16 10.41 -4.36
C GLN A 117 -9.62 11.84 -4.61
N ARG A 118 -10.44 12.88 -4.41
CA ARG A 118 -10.06 14.26 -4.78
C ARG A 118 -9.18 14.97 -3.73
N ARG A 119 -9.27 14.59 -2.46
CA ARG A 119 -8.60 15.28 -1.33
C ARG A 119 -8.37 14.30 -0.19
N PHE A 120 -7.22 13.65 -0.19
CA PHE A 120 -6.82 12.75 0.89
C PHE A 120 -5.36 12.97 1.27
N TYR A 121 -5.07 12.70 2.54
CA TYR A 121 -3.72 12.38 2.99
C TYR A 121 -3.55 10.87 2.92
N ALA A 122 -2.32 10.43 2.64
CA ALA A 122 -1.99 9.03 2.58
C ALA A 122 -0.93 8.68 3.61
N ALA A 123 -1.12 7.54 4.26
CA ALA A 123 -0.13 6.92 5.12
C ALA A 123 -0.02 5.45 4.75
N CYS A 124 1.14 4.85 4.93
CA CYS A 124 1.33 3.42 4.72
C CYS A 124 1.94 2.75 5.94
N THR A 125 1.65 1.47 6.04
CA THR A 125 2.36 0.51 6.88
C THR A 125 2.82 -0.65 5.97
N SER A 126 3.65 -1.55 6.50
CA SER A 126 4.05 -2.78 5.80
C SER A 126 2.89 -3.71 5.42
N THR A 127 1.69 -3.50 5.98
CA THR A 127 0.51 -4.36 5.75
C THR A 127 -0.67 -3.63 5.12
N GLN A 128 -0.78 -2.31 5.29
CA GLN A 128 -1.97 -1.53 4.93
C GLN A 128 -1.60 -0.15 4.41
N PHE A 129 -2.38 0.33 3.46
CA PHE A 129 -2.36 1.70 2.96
C PHE A 129 -3.62 2.43 3.41
N VAL A 130 -3.48 3.66 3.88
CA VAL A 130 -4.58 4.41 4.50
C VAL A 130 -4.80 5.71 3.74
N PHE A 131 -6.04 5.93 3.31
CA PHE A 131 -6.51 7.19 2.76
C PHE A 131 -7.31 7.94 3.81
N ILE A 132 -6.89 9.15 4.16
CA ILE A 132 -7.52 9.98 5.19
C ILE A 132 -8.11 11.21 4.49
N CYS A 133 -9.43 11.34 4.49
CA CYS A 133 -10.13 12.49 3.95
C CYS A 133 -11.09 13.08 4.98
N SER A 134 -11.60 14.29 4.72
CA SER A 134 -12.58 14.95 5.59
C SER A 134 -13.89 14.18 5.74
N LYS A 135 -14.19 13.27 4.81
CA LYS A 135 -15.40 12.44 4.80
C LYS A 135 -15.22 11.07 5.44
N GLY A 136 -14.00 10.68 5.80
CA GLY A 136 -13.71 9.38 6.39
C GLY A 136 -12.31 8.85 6.09
N ILE A 137 -12.06 7.63 6.56
CA ILE A 137 -10.79 6.94 6.42
C ILE A 137 -11.03 5.62 5.69
N ALA A 138 -10.24 5.34 4.66
CA ALA A 138 -10.29 4.06 3.94
C ALA A 138 -8.98 3.30 4.13
N PHE A 139 -9.09 2.05 4.56
CA PHE A 139 -7.96 1.13 4.74
C PHE A 139 -7.91 0.16 3.57
N VAL A 140 -6.75 0.02 2.95
CA VAL A 140 -6.49 -0.88 1.82
C VAL A 140 -5.41 -1.87 2.25
N PRO A 141 -5.71 -3.18 2.36
CA PRO A 141 -4.70 -4.18 2.67
C PRO A 141 -3.73 -4.29 1.50
N LEU A 142 -2.43 -4.22 1.79
CA LEU A 142 -1.34 -4.37 0.81
C LEU A 142 -0.93 -5.82 0.61
N LYS A 143 -1.19 -6.68 1.59
CA LYS A 143 -1.01 -8.12 1.47
C LYS A 143 -2.37 -8.78 1.27
N PRO A 144 -2.44 -9.85 0.46
CA PRO A 144 -3.67 -10.64 0.38
C PRO A 144 -4.02 -11.15 1.77
N SER A 145 -5.31 -11.12 2.10
CA SER A 145 -5.79 -11.68 3.36
C SER A 145 -5.46 -13.16 3.43
N THR A 146 -4.99 -13.59 4.59
CA THR A 146 -4.69 -15.01 4.84
C THR A 146 -5.98 -15.83 4.79
N LEU A 147 -5.87 -17.13 4.52
CA LEU A 147 -7.01 -18.05 4.60
C LEU A 147 -7.74 -17.94 5.94
N LYS A 148 -6.97 -17.78 7.03
CA LYS A 148 -7.51 -17.58 8.38
C LYS A 148 -8.39 -16.33 8.46
N GLU A 149 -7.92 -15.20 7.93
CA GLU A 149 -8.67 -13.93 7.92
C GLU A 149 -9.94 -14.03 7.07
N ILE A 150 -9.86 -14.71 5.92
CA ILE A 150 -11.02 -14.92 5.04
C ILE A 150 -12.05 -15.85 5.72
N CYS A 151 -11.61 -16.96 6.31
CA CYS A 151 -12.48 -17.85 7.08
C CYS A 151 -13.13 -17.13 8.25
N PHE A 152 -12.37 -16.30 8.96
CA PHE A 152 -12.88 -15.50 10.06
C PHE A 152 -13.92 -14.49 9.59
N LEU A 153 -13.64 -13.75 8.51
CA LEU A 153 -14.59 -12.81 7.92
C LEU A 153 -15.88 -13.52 7.47
N SER A 154 -15.75 -14.66 6.79
CA SER A 154 -16.89 -15.48 6.37
C SER A 154 -17.74 -15.93 7.55
N LEU A 155 -17.12 -16.37 8.65
CA LEU A 155 -17.82 -16.69 9.88
C LEU A 155 -18.51 -15.45 10.46
N GLN A 156 -17.80 -14.32 10.60
CA GLN A 156 -18.38 -13.06 11.11
C GLN A 156 -19.61 -12.63 10.32
N LEU A 157 -19.59 -12.71 8.99
CA LEU A 157 -20.70 -12.30 8.14
C LEU A 157 -22.00 -13.09 8.43
N ASN A 158 -21.91 -14.32 8.94
CA ASN A 158 -23.09 -15.09 9.35
C ASN A 158 -23.72 -14.57 10.66
N PHE A 159 -22.96 -13.84 11.49
CA PHE A 159 -23.41 -13.34 12.79
C PHE A 159 -23.54 -11.81 12.83
N CYS A 160 -23.07 -11.12 11.80
CA CYS A 160 -23.28 -9.70 11.61
C CYS A 160 -24.70 -9.43 11.07
N LYS A 161 -25.30 -8.33 11.53
CA LYS A 161 -26.51 -7.75 10.93
C LYS A 161 -26.10 -6.57 10.06
N SER A 162 -26.56 -6.56 8.81
CA SER A 162 -26.41 -5.40 7.94
C SER A 162 -27.53 -4.41 8.22
N ASN A 163 -27.18 -3.17 8.53
CA ASN A 163 -28.15 -2.07 8.50
C ASN A 163 -28.41 -1.65 7.05
N SER A 164 -29.46 -0.84 6.82
CA SER A 164 -29.85 -0.30 5.52
C SER A 164 -28.73 0.47 4.80
N ASP A 165 -27.78 1.01 5.56
CA ASP A 165 -26.63 1.77 5.04
C ASP A 165 -25.41 0.88 4.71
N GLY A 166 -25.56 -0.45 4.77
CA GLY A 166 -24.47 -1.40 4.51
C GLY A 166 -23.43 -1.48 5.64
N ILE A 167 -23.69 -0.82 6.78
CA ILE A 167 -22.86 -0.92 7.97
C ILE A 167 -23.16 -2.26 8.65
N LEU A 168 -22.14 -3.10 8.75
CA LEU A 168 -22.21 -4.34 9.52
C LEU A 168 -22.11 -4.03 11.01
N SER A 169 -23.10 -4.50 11.77
CA SER A 169 -23.16 -4.34 13.22
C SER A 169 -23.38 -5.70 13.89
N GLY A 170 -22.82 -5.86 15.09
CA GLY A 170 -22.75 -7.17 15.75
C GLY A 170 -21.54 -8.00 15.28
N GLY A 171 -21.64 -9.31 15.39
CA GLY A 171 -20.52 -10.24 15.20
C GLY A 171 -20.23 -11.03 16.47
N ILE A 172 -19.34 -12.01 16.33
CA ILE A 172 -18.94 -12.89 17.44
C ILE A 172 -17.51 -12.58 17.86
N SER A 173 -17.21 -12.63 19.16
CA SER A 173 -15.84 -12.46 19.63
C SER A 173 -14.94 -13.63 19.19
N GLU A 174 -13.63 -13.40 19.14
CA GLU A 174 -12.66 -14.49 18.88
C GLU A 174 -12.81 -15.64 19.88
N GLN A 175 -13.13 -15.31 21.14
CA GLN A 175 -13.37 -16.31 22.18
C GLN A 175 -14.61 -17.15 21.89
N GLN A 176 -15.73 -16.54 21.48
CA GLN A 176 -16.94 -17.27 21.09
C GLN A 176 -16.72 -18.18 19.88
N ILE A 177 -15.86 -17.79 18.93
CA ILE A 177 -15.47 -18.66 17.81
C ILE A 177 -14.68 -19.87 18.31
N LYS A 178 -13.71 -19.66 19.22
CA LYS A 178 -12.96 -20.75 19.85
C LYS A 178 -13.92 -21.71 20.54
N ASP A 179 -14.85 -21.20 21.33
CA ASP A 179 -15.83 -22.00 22.05
C ASP A 179 -16.71 -22.81 21.08
N LEU A 180 -17.20 -22.22 19.98
CA LEU A 180 -17.95 -22.93 18.93
C LEU A 180 -17.15 -24.05 18.26
N CYS A 181 -15.86 -23.85 18.04
CA CYS A 181 -14.97 -24.86 17.48
C CYS A 181 -14.64 -25.98 18.48
N PHE A 182 -14.43 -25.65 19.77
CA PHE A 182 -14.18 -26.61 20.83
C PHE A 182 -15.41 -27.48 21.13
N CYS A 183 -16.62 -26.90 21.14
CA CYS A 183 -17.86 -27.64 21.39
C CYS A 183 -18.18 -28.69 20.32
N LYS A 184 -17.68 -28.55 19.08
CA LYS A 184 -17.90 -29.57 18.03
C LYS A 184 -16.98 -30.79 18.15
N TYR A 185 -15.81 -30.66 18.78
CA TYR A 185 -14.86 -31.76 18.93
C TYR A 185 -15.12 -32.66 20.15
N GLN A 186 -16.05 -32.30 21.05
CA GLN A 186 -16.45 -33.20 22.15
C GLN A 186 -17.39 -34.33 21.72
N HIS A 187 -17.97 -34.29 20.51
CA HIS A 187 -18.92 -35.30 20.02
C HIS A 187 -18.45 -36.12 18.81
N SER A 188 -17.17 -36.07 18.44
CA SER A 188 -16.63 -36.83 17.29
C SER A 188 -15.44 -37.74 17.64
N LEU A 189 -15.46 -38.30 18.85
CA LEU A 189 -14.68 -39.49 19.22
C LEU A 189 -15.57 -40.46 20.02
N VAL A 190 -16.43 -41.19 19.31
CA VAL A 190 -16.85 -42.57 19.63
C VAL A 190 -16.94 -43.32 18.32
#